data_AF-A0A8T4RW52-F1
#
_entry.id   AF-A0A8T4RW52-F1
#
_cell.length_a   1.000
_cell.length_b   1.000
_cell.length_c   1.000
_cell.angle_alpha   90.00
_cell.angle_beta   90.00
_cell.angle_gamma   90.00
#
_symmetry.space_group_name_H-M   'P 1'
#
loop_
_entity.id
_entity.type
_entity.pdbx_description
1 polymer ?
#
loop_
_entity_poly.entity_id
_entity_poly.type
_entity_poly.pdbx_seq_one_letter_code
_entity_poly.pdbx_strand_id
1 'polypeptide(L)'
;MATGKETEGKAVFEYSLGNWLTVAAPATVANLGVGFDVMGVSILNIEDVDADGKLTFLGDIVKIKHSEGGSPLEIKAVYVRGALDSSFIRDVNKNVAAIAAQEVLRARGYRQPLEIILEKMPFMGSGMGSSAASVVAGAYAALLISGGSSKEDIANIVVNCEVGKHPDNVLPALFGGFVASYGETNSHRRLQRLYDQDILSLSQAQQILASGNLGISDYRAEMEKAKDNDSISEIISRMDKLVSRFQKVREGQKEQYYSILYNSIQNKAKIHSDDPRLKEAISIIEESRDLDLNLLIGRLENLGIESISPDLERLRTYEKRRLRRIECDKTYTSPGIKKRLLGLVEEYIAKKRRESAPSNTASASTNDYETLSIPDRFLDNLYFVLIKPDISISTIEARKRINRTPDLGDVVANSRGLAKLLISLYKGDIAGFGEAMSEDRIVEPARAPLILGFYRAKEAARREGAYGFTISGSGPACVGVTDTLDAARNVARISMRIFGEEGHKSSAYICKVDTTGARKL
;
A
#
# COMPACT_ATOMS: atom_id res chain seq x y z
N MET A 1 26.30 -40.31 -6.90
CA MET A 1 26.63 -40.53 -5.47
C MET A 1 27.71 -39.52 -5.11
N ALA A 2 27.43 -38.64 -4.15
CA ALA A 2 28.39 -37.65 -3.68
C ALA A 2 29.23 -38.25 -2.55
N THR A 3 30.55 -38.17 -2.66
CA THR A 3 31.48 -38.49 -1.57
C THR A 3 32.00 -37.19 -0.99
N GLY A 4 31.38 -36.72 0.10
CA GLY A 4 31.85 -35.56 0.84
C GLY A 4 33.03 -35.92 1.73
N LYS A 5 34.12 -35.16 1.61
CA LYS A 5 35.09 -35.01 2.70
C LYS A 5 34.75 -33.70 3.42
N GLU A 6 34.45 -33.81 4.71
CA GLU A 6 34.38 -32.68 5.60
C GLU A 6 35.78 -32.07 5.77
N THR A 7 35.92 -30.80 5.41
CA THR A 7 36.95 -29.92 5.98
C THR A 7 36.30 -28.62 6.40
N GLU A 8 36.62 -28.20 7.61
CA GLU A 8 36.06 -27.07 8.33
C GLU A 8 36.11 -25.77 7.53
N GLY A 9 34.97 -25.07 7.49
CA GLY A 9 34.87 -23.62 7.32
C GLY A 9 35.56 -23.03 6.10
N LYS A 10 34.90 -23.08 4.93
CA LYS A 10 34.95 -22.07 3.84
C LYS A 10 34.10 -22.56 2.67
N ALA A 11 33.02 -21.85 2.34
CA ALA A 11 32.24 -22.12 1.14
C ALA A 11 32.91 -21.44 -0.06
N VAL A 12 33.86 -22.13 -0.69
CA VAL A 12 34.21 -21.90 -2.09
C VAL A 12 33.72 -23.13 -2.82
N PHE A 13 32.74 -22.96 -3.72
CA PHE A 13 32.24 -24.07 -4.50
C PHE A 13 32.36 -23.77 -5.99
N GLU A 14 33.38 -24.33 -6.61
CA GLU A 14 33.35 -24.66 -8.03
C GLU A 14 32.39 -25.86 -8.20
N TYR A 15 31.27 -25.65 -8.89
CA TYR A 15 30.46 -26.75 -9.42
C TYR A 15 30.55 -26.72 -10.94
N SER A 16 30.70 -27.90 -11.56
CA SER A 16 30.44 -28.07 -12.98
C SER A 16 28.98 -27.68 -13.27
N LEU A 17 28.78 -26.56 -13.97
CA LEU A 17 27.47 -26.07 -14.39
C LEU A 17 26.78 -27.11 -15.29
N GLY A 18 25.79 -27.82 -14.75
CA GLY A 18 24.64 -28.22 -15.56
C GLY A 18 23.79 -27.00 -15.94
N ASN A 19 22.64 -27.21 -16.59
CA ASN A 19 21.68 -26.22 -17.13
C ASN A 19 21.04 -25.21 -16.12
N TRP A 20 21.69 -24.82 -15.03
CA TRP A 20 21.18 -23.83 -14.07
C TRP A 20 21.55 -22.40 -14.47
N LEU A 21 20.55 -21.53 -14.53
CA LEU A 21 20.74 -20.08 -14.59
C LEU A 21 20.92 -19.56 -13.16
N THR A 22 22.06 -18.92 -12.88
CA THR A 22 22.37 -18.36 -11.56
C THR A 22 22.30 -16.85 -11.60
N VAL A 23 21.60 -16.25 -10.63
CA VAL A 23 21.53 -14.80 -10.44
C VAL A 23 21.79 -14.43 -8.99
N ALA A 24 22.26 -13.22 -8.79
CA ALA A 24 22.58 -12.66 -7.48
C ALA A 24 21.93 -11.29 -7.32
N ALA A 25 21.36 -11.01 -6.14
CA ALA A 25 20.83 -9.71 -5.75
C ALA A 25 21.46 -9.21 -4.43
N PRO A 26 22.10 -8.03 -4.43
CA PRO A 26 22.99 -7.60 -3.37
C PRO A 26 22.22 -7.12 -2.14
N ALA A 27 22.92 -7.06 -1.01
CA ALA A 27 22.47 -6.35 0.17
C ALA A 27 22.36 -4.85 -0.09
N THR A 28 21.56 -4.18 0.74
CA THR A 28 21.30 -2.74 0.61
C THR A 28 21.28 -2.06 1.96
N VAL A 29 21.57 -0.76 1.94
CA VAL A 29 21.38 0.16 3.07
C VAL A 29 20.30 1.15 2.68
N ALA A 30 19.22 1.19 3.45
CA ALA A 30 18.11 2.11 3.25
C ALA A 30 18.08 3.24 4.28
N ASN A 31 17.24 4.24 4.02
CA ASN A 31 17.05 5.49 4.75
C ASN A 31 18.25 6.44 4.67
N LEU A 32 19.46 5.93 4.93
CA LEU A 32 20.69 6.75 4.97
C LEU A 32 20.48 7.99 5.88
N GLY A 33 19.84 7.77 7.04
CA GLY A 33 19.42 8.82 7.96
C GLY A 33 18.16 9.53 7.48
N VAL A 34 18.32 10.80 7.10
CA VAL A 34 17.25 11.73 6.72
C VAL A 34 16.44 11.31 5.48
N GLY A 35 16.92 10.35 4.68
CA GLY A 35 16.25 9.83 3.49
C GLY A 35 15.26 8.69 3.75
N PHE A 36 14.54 8.75 4.88
CA PHE A 36 13.62 7.70 5.32
C PHE A 36 12.57 7.31 4.25
N ASP A 37 12.45 6.00 3.95
CA ASP A 37 11.57 5.42 2.92
C ASP A 37 11.79 5.96 1.48
N VAL A 38 12.85 6.74 1.25
CA VAL A 38 13.14 7.45 -0.02
C VAL A 38 14.48 7.02 -0.61
N MET A 39 15.51 6.91 0.22
CA MET A 39 16.89 6.71 -0.22
C MET A 39 17.37 5.30 0.11
N GLY A 40 18.08 4.69 -0.82
CA GLY A 40 18.91 3.55 -0.50
C GLY A 40 20.05 3.34 -1.47
N VAL A 41 20.95 2.44 -1.08
CA VAL A 41 22.18 2.15 -1.81
C VAL A 41 22.46 0.65 -1.78
N SER A 42 22.95 0.13 -2.89
CA SER A 42 23.44 -1.24 -3.01
C SER A 42 24.90 -1.33 -2.61
N ILE A 43 25.28 -2.41 -1.94
CA ILE A 43 26.60 -2.57 -1.33
C ILE A 43 27.21 -3.94 -1.56
N LEU A 44 28.55 -3.99 -1.59
CA LEU A 44 29.35 -5.22 -1.61
C LEU A 44 30.37 -5.19 -0.47
N ASN A 45 30.53 -6.30 0.23
CA ASN A 45 31.58 -6.46 1.22
C ASN A 45 32.95 -6.51 0.51
N ILE A 46 33.96 -5.81 1.05
CA ILE A 46 35.31 -5.77 0.46
C ILE A 46 36.23 -6.88 0.97
N GLU A 47 35.92 -7.45 2.14
CA GLU A 47 36.79 -8.43 2.82
C GLU A 47 36.43 -9.88 2.48
N ASP A 48 35.24 -10.05 1.96
CA ASP A 48 34.73 -11.29 1.42
C ASP A 48 35.36 -11.43 0.05
N VAL A 49 36.43 -12.22 -0.09
CA VAL A 49 37.06 -12.56 -1.38
C VAL A 49 37.11 -14.08 -1.53
N ASP A 50 36.81 -14.59 -2.72
CA ASP A 50 36.94 -16.01 -3.04
C ASP A 50 38.41 -16.42 -3.12
N ALA A 51 38.66 -17.69 -3.41
CA ALA A 51 40.01 -18.23 -3.52
C ALA A 51 40.87 -17.53 -4.59
N ASP A 52 40.24 -16.83 -5.55
CA ASP A 52 40.88 -16.08 -6.63
C ASP A 52 41.03 -14.58 -6.31
N GLY A 53 40.65 -14.16 -5.10
CA GLY A 53 40.72 -12.76 -4.68
C GLY A 53 39.57 -11.89 -5.19
N LYS A 54 38.49 -12.47 -5.75
CA LYS A 54 37.30 -11.72 -6.19
C LYS A 54 36.29 -11.59 -5.07
N LEU A 55 35.68 -10.42 -4.94
CA LEU A 55 34.72 -10.14 -3.88
C LEU A 55 33.58 -11.20 -3.84
N THR A 56 33.39 -11.91 -2.73
CA THR A 56 32.23 -12.77 -2.51
C THR A 56 31.00 -11.92 -2.26
N PHE A 57 29.92 -12.35 -2.89
CA PHE A 57 28.72 -11.54 -3.02
C PHE A 57 27.95 -11.45 -1.69
N LEU A 58 27.89 -10.26 -1.12
CA LEU A 58 27.03 -9.96 0.03
C LEU A 58 25.59 -9.78 -0.46
N GLY A 59 24.83 -10.87 -0.54
CA GLY A 59 23.44 -10.84 -0.99
C GLY A 59 22.81 -12.23 -1.13
N ASP A 60 21.65 -12.30 -1.75
CA ASP A 60 20.96 -13.56 -2.02
C ASP A 60 21.27 -14.07 -3.44
N ILE A 61 21.39 -15.39 -3.58
CA ILE A 61 21.60 -16.07 -4.86
C ILE A 61 20.40 -16.96 -5.16
N VAL A 62 19.90 -16.89 -6.40
CA VAL A 62 18.87 -17.79 -6.92
C VAL A 62 19.43 -18.56 -8.10
N LYS A 63 19.32 -19.89 -8.02
CA LYS A 63 19.58 -20.80 -9.14
C LYS A 63 18.23 -21.29 -9.64
N ILE A 64 17.98 -21.15 -10.94
CA ILE A 64 16.73 -21.54 -11.57
C ILE A 64 16.99 -22.38 -12.83
N LYS A 65 16.16 -23.39 -13.08
CA LYS A 65 16.15 -24.13 -14.36
C LYS A 65 14.77 -24.72 -14.65
N HIS A 66 14.60 -25.23 -15.86
CA HIS A 66 13.46 -26.05 -16.25
C HIS A 66 13.39 -27.35 -15.46
N SER A 67 12.18 -27.72 -15.06
CA SER A 67 11.86 -29.02 -14.47
C SER A 67 11.22 -29.94 -15.52
N GLU A 68 11.49 -31.25 -15.44
CA GLU A 68 10.95 -32.28 -16.34
C GLU A 68 9.46 -32.60 -16.10
N GLY A 69 8.84 -32.02 -15.07
CA GLY A 69 7.40 -32.12 -14.80
C GLY A 69 7.00 -31.59 -13.42
N GLY A 70 5.71 -31.29 -13.23
CA GLY A 70 5.15 -30.88 -11.93
C GLY A 70 4.55 -29.47 -11.89
N SER A 71 4.60 -28.85 -10.70
CA SER A 71 4.08 -27.51 -10.41
C SER A 71 4.74 -26.43 -11.28
N PRO A 72 4.07 -25.28 -11.54
CA PRO A 72 4.66 -24.19 -12.32
C PRO A 72 5.99 -23.66 -11.75
N LEU A 73 6.14 -23.73 -10.42
CA LEU A 73 7.37 -23.38 -9.71
C LEU A 73 7.50 -24.25 -8.45
N GLU A 74 8.71 -24.71 -8.15
CA GLU A 74 9.03 -25.44 -6.92
C GLU A 74 10.33 -24.92 -6.30
N ILE A 75 10.38 -24.77 -4.97
CA ILE A 75 11.63 -24.53 -4.23
C ILE A 75 12.20 -25.88 -3.76
N LYS A 76 13.32 -26.30 -4.34
CA LYS A 76 13.98 -27.57 -3.99
C LYS A 76 14.73 -27.46 -2.68
N ALA A 77 15.42 -26.35 -2.47
CA ALA A 77 16.25 -26.14 -1.29
C ALA A 77 16.41 -24.65 -0.97
N VAL A 78 16.60 -24.39 0.32
CA VAL A 78 17.02 -23.09 0.83
C VAL A 78 18.29 -23.32 1.64
N TYR A 79 19.34 -22.57 1.33
CA TYR A 79 20.62 -22.62 2.01
C TYR A 79 20.89 -21.30 2.74
N VAL A 80 21.58 -21.36 3.87
CA VAL A 80 22.12 -20.19 4.57
C VAL A 80 23.59 -20.45 4.83
N ARG A 81 24.49 -19.58 4.35
CA ARG A 81 25.96 -19.80 4.40
C ARG A 81 26.38 -21.16 3.83
N GLY A 82 25.73 -21.63 2.78
CA GLY A 82 26.01 -22.94 2.16
C GLY A 82 25.55 -24.16 2.95
N ALA A 83 24.96 -23.99 4.14
CA ALA A 83 24.33 -25.08 4.89
C ALA A 83 22.85 -25.19 4.50
N LEU A 84 22.38 -26.41 4.24
CA LEU A 84 20.97 -26.68 3.99
C LEU A 84 20.19 -26.36 5.27
N ASP A 85 19.20 -25.47 5.18
CA ASP A 85 18.34 -25.14 6.30
C ASP A 85 16.90 -25.60 6.02
N SER A 86 16.49 -26.66 6.70
CA SER A 86 15.14 -27.23 6.57
C SER A 86 14.06 -26.42 7.31
N SER A 87 14.44 -25.47 8.16
CA SER A 87 13.50 -24.59 8.87
C SER A 87 12.93 -23.48 7.98
N PHE A 88 13.55 -23.22 6.84
CA PHE A 88 13.11 -22.19 5.90
C PHE A 88 11.88 -22.58 5.10
N ILE A 89 11.04 -21.58 4.85
CA ILE A 89 9.79 -21.71 4.09
C ILE A 89 10.09 -22.10 2.64
N ARG A 90 9.70 -23.32 2.27
CA ARG A 90 9.74 -23.83 0.88
C ARG A 90 8.39 -23.73 0.15
N ASP A 91 7.33 -23.41 0.89
CA ASP A 91 6.02 -23.13 0.30
C ASP A 91 6.13 -21.89 -0.59
N VAL A 92 5.94 -22.09 -1.90
CA VAL A 92 6.07 -21.05 -2.92
C VAL A 92 5.12 -19.87 -2.68
N ASN A 93 3.99 -20.08 -1.99
CA ASN A 93 3.02 -19.02 -1.70
C ASN A 93 3.38 -18.20 -0.46
N LYS A 94 4.43 -18.59 0.27
CA LYS A 94 4.91 -17.92 1.49
C LYS A 94 6.36 -17.47 1.39
N ASN A 95 7.11 -17.94 0.41
CA ASN A 95 8.49 -17.55 0.17
C ASN A 95 8.54 -16.33 -0.77
N VAL A 96 9.08 -15.21 -0.28
CA VAL A 96 9.08 -13.93 -1.02
C VAL A 96 9.84 -13.98 -2.35
N ALA A 97 10.90 -14.78 -2.47
CA ALA A 97 11.61 -14.96 -3.73
C ALA A 97 10.74 -15.71 -4.76
N ALA A 98 10.06 -16.77 -4.33
CA ALA A 98 9.16 -17.53 -5.21
C ALA A 98 7.90 -16.73 -5.59
N ILE A 99 7.32 -15.97 -4.65
CA ILE A 99 6.20 -15.07 -4.96
C ILE A 99 6.61 -14.08 -6.04
N ALA A 100 7.77 -13.41 -5.88
CA ALA A 100 8.27 -12.46 -6.86
C ALA A 100 8.55 -13.12 -8.22
N ALA A 101 9.16 -14.31 -8.24
CA ALA A 101 9.34 -15.09 -9.45
C ALA A 101 8.01 -15.41 -10.13
N GLN A 102 7.00 -15.88 -9.38
CA GLN A 102 5.67 -16.19 -9.90
C GLN A 102 4.97 -14.97 -10.51
N GLU A 103 5.07 -13.80 -9.89
CA GLU A 103 4.49 -12.56 -10.45
C GLU A 103 5.13 -12.19 -11.79
N VAL A 104 6.47 -12.29 -11.91
CA VAL A 104 7.17 -12.04 -13.17
C VAL A 104 6.78 -13.05 -14.25
N LEU A 105 6.77 -14.36 -13.92
CA LEU A 105 6.39 -15.41 -14.87
C LEU A 105 4.94 -15.22 -15.35
N ARG A 106 4.03 -14.86 -14.44
CA ARG A 106 2.62 -14.58 -14.77
C ARG A 106 2.49 -13.37 -15.69
N ALA A 107 3.15 -12.26 -15.36
CA ALA A 107 3.14 -11.04 -16.17
C ALA A 107 3.67 -11.29 -17.59
N ARG A 108 4.61 -12.24 -17.74
CA ARG A 108 5.20 -12.63 -19.03
C ARG A 108 4.47 -13.79 -19.72
N GLY A 109 3.40 -14.33 -19.13
CA GLY A 109 2.68 -15.48 -19.68
C GLY A 109 3.49 -16.78 -19.75
N TYR A 110 4.57 -16.89 -18.97
CA TYR A 110 5.47 -18.04 -18.98
C TYR A 110 4.92 -19.18 -18.14
N ARG A 111 4.80 -20.38 -18.73
CA ARG A 111 4.10 -21.53 -18.12
C ARG A 111 4.94 -22.80 -17.97
N GLN A 112 6.20 -22.79 -18.42
CA GLN A 112 7.04 -23.98 -18.30
C GLN A 112 7.36 -24.24 -16.81
N PRO A 113 7.33 -25.50 -16.33
CA PRO A 113 7.70 -25.84 -14.96
C PRO A 113 9.15 -25.48 -14.65
N LEU A 114 9.37 -24.87 -13.49
CA LEU A 114 10.70 -24.43 -13.05
C LEU A 114 11.01 -24.93 -11.64
N GLU A 115 12.27 -25.18 -11.37
CA GLU A 115 12.78 -25.40 -10.02
C GLU A 115 13.78 -24.33 -9.60
N ILE A 116 13.69 -23.91 -8.34
CA ILE A 116 14.55 -22.89 -7.71
C ILE A 116 15.32 -23.49 -6.54
N ILE A 117 16.59 -23.11 -6.43
CA ILE A 117 17.38 -23.16 -5.21
C ILE A 117 17.67 -21.73 -4.78
N LEU A 118 17.41 -21.42 -3.51
CA LEU A 118 17.68 -20.12 -2.91
C LEU A 118 18.85 -20.24 -1.92
N GLU A 119 19.84 -19.37 -2.05
CA GLU A 119 20.91 -19.20 -1.08
C GLU A 119 20.76 -17.82 -0.43
N LYS A 120 20.46 -17.82 0.86
CA LYS A 120 20.19 -16.62 1.66
C LYS A 120 21.47 -16.09 2.27
N MET A 121 21.64 -14.76 2.26
CA MET A 121 22.63 -14.10 3.09
C MET A 121 22.28 -14.27 4.59
N PRO A 122 23.27 -14.33 5.49
CA PRO A 122 23.06 -14.62 6.91
C PRO A 122 22.51 -13.46 7.75
N PHE A 123 21.98 -12.41 7.11
CA PHE A 123 21.63 -11.13 7.74
C PHE A 123 20.12 -10.88 7.77
N MET A 124 19.33 -11.91 8.01
CA MET A 124 17.88 -11.77 8.08
C MET A 124 17.45 -10.84 9.24
N GLY A 125 16.43 -10.00 8.99
CA GLY A 125 15.88 -9.09 10.01
C GLY A 125 16.89 -8.07 10.56
N SER A 126 18.01 -7.84 9.87
CA SER A 126 19.12 -7.03 10.38
C SER A 126 19.06 -5.55 9.97
N GLY A 127 18.27 -5.20 8.96
CA GLY A 127 18.31 -3.86 8.34
C GLY A 127 19.20 -3.75 7.09
N MET A 128 19.67 -4.88 6.53
CA MET A 128 20.50 -4.94 5.32
C MET A 128 19.75 -5.38 4.04
N GLY A 129 18.43 -5.24 4.00
CA GLY A 129 17.65 -5.56 2.79
C GLY A 129 17.50 -7.05 2.46
N SER A 130 17.54 -7.98 3.43
CA SER A 130 17.46 -9.44 3.15
C SER A 130 16.18 -9.88 2.43
N SER A 131 15.04 -9.27 2.73
CA SER A 131 13.79 -9.56 2.03
C SER A 131 13.84 -9.04 0.59
N ALA A 132 14.23 -7.77 0.42
CA ALA A 132 14.44 -7.14 -0.87
C ALA A 132 15.39 -7.93 -1.77
N ALA A 133 16.54 -8.40 -1.26
CA ALA A 133 17.47 -9.23 -2.00
C ALA A 133 16.81 -10.52 -2.53
N SER A 134 16.01 -11.21 -1.71
CA SER A 134 15.26 -12.40 -2.14
C SER A 134 14.23 -12.09 -3.21
N VAL A 135 13.45 -11.02 -3.03
CA VAL A 135 12.44 -10.57 -3.99
C VAL A 135 13.10 -10.27 -5.34
N VAL A 136 14.19 -9.51 -5.34
CA VAL A 136 14.92 -9.13 -6.54
C VAL A 136 15.57 -10.34 -7.21
N ALA A 137 16.24 -11.21 -6.45
CA ALA A 137 16.89 -12.40 -7.01
C ALA A 137 15.86 -13.33 -7.67
N GLY A 138 14.73 -13.58 -7.02
CA GLY A 138 13.65 -14.42 -7.58
C GLY A 138 13.03 -13.81 -8.84
N ALA A 139 12.69 -12.51 -8.80
CA ALA A 139 12.12 -11.80 -9.94
C ALA A 139 13.10 -11.73 -11.13
N TYR A 140 14.38 -11.44 -10.88
CA TYR A 140 15.38 -11.33 -11.93
C TYR A 140 15.72 -12.69 -12.55
N ALA A 141 15.78 -13.76 -11.75
CA ALA A 141 15.92 -15.13 -12.26
C ALA A 141 14.76 -15.49 -13.20
N ALA A 142 13.53 -15.20 -12.77
CA ALA A 142 12.32 -15.43 -13.55
C ALA A 142 12.28 -14.60 -14.85
N LEU A 143 12.74 -13.34 -14.79
CA LEU A 143 12.84 -12.48 -15.97
C LEU A 143 13.78 -13.10 -17.00
N LEU A 144 15.00 -13.47 -16.60
CA LEU A 144 16.01 -13.99 -17.52
C LEU A 144 15.61 -15.35 -18.12
N ILE A 145 15.10 -16.30 -17.31
CA ILE A 145 14.72 -17.63 -17.82
C ILE A 145 13.49 -17.58 -18.76
N SER A 146 12.65 -16.56 -18.60
CA SER A 146 11.53 -16.29 -19.50
C SER A 146 11.90 -15.38 -20.68
N GLY A 147 13.19 -15.16 -20.92
CA GLY A 147 13.72 -14.46 -22.10
C GLY A 147 13.69 -12.93 -22.01
N GLY A 148 13.52 -12.35 -20.83
CA GLY A 148 13.64 -10.91 -20.61
C GLY A 148 15.07 -10.50 -20.25
N SER A 149 15.36 -9.20 -20.29
CA SER A 149 16.70 -8.65 -20.00
C SER A 149 16.68 -7.29 -19.29
N SER A 150 15.64 -6.49 -19.54
CA SER A 150 15.43 -5.14 -18.96
C SER A 150 14.99 -5.24 -17.50
N LYS A 151 15.77 -4.64 -16.59
CA LYS A 151 15.44 -4.62 -15.15
C LYS A 151 14.23 -3.73 -14.89
N GLU A 152 14.07 -2.71 -15.71
CA GLU A 152 12.95 -1.76 -15.71
C GLU A 152 11.61 -2.49 -15.84
N ASP A 153 11.57 -3.60 -16.60
CA ASP A 153 10.36 -4.42 -16.82
C ASP A 153 9.82 -5.03 -15.51
N ILE A 154 10.68 -5.22 -14.50
CA ILE A 154 10.31 -5.84 -13.22
C ILE A 154 10.35 -4.88 -12.03
N ALA A 155 10.75 -3.62 -12.21
CA ALA A 155 10.90 -2.65 -11.12
C ALA A 155 9.62 -2.49 -10.27
N ASN A 156 8.47 -2.33 -10.93
CA ASN A 156 7.18 -2.23 -10.24
C ASN A 156 6.75 -3.55 -9.60
N ILE A 157 7.12 -4.70 -10.18
CA ILE A 157 6.78 -6.01 -9.64
C ILE A 157 7.53 -6.20 -8.32
N VAL A 158 8.85 -5.98 -8.31
CA VAL A 158 9.67 -6.20 -7.12
C VAL A 158 9.24 -5.29 -5.95
N VAL A 159 8.93 -4.01 -6.20
CA VAL A 159 8.44 -3.09 -5.15
C VAL A 159 7.11 -3.57 -4.56
N ASN A 160 6.22 -4.12 -5.39
CA ASN A 160 4.93 -4.61 -4.94
C ASN A 160 4.99 -5.95 -4.19
N CYS A 161 6.01 -6.76 -4.45
CA CYS A 161 6.25 -8.02 -3.77
C CYS A 161 6.93 -7.86 -2.40
N GLU A 162 7.64 -6.75 -2.16
CA GLU A 162 8.29 -6.51 -0.88
C GLU A 162 7.27 -6.23 0.25
N VAL A 163 7.53 -6.83 1.41
CA VAL A 163 6.70 -6.63 2.60
C VAL A 163 6.80 -5.17 3.06
N GLY A 164 5.66 -4.48 3.11
CA GLY A 164 5.62 -3.03 3.40
C GLY A 164 5.82 -2.14 2.17
N LYS A 165 6.18 -2.73 1.01
CA LYS A 165 6.31 -2.05 -0.29
C LYS A 165 7.29 -0.89 -0.26
N HIS A 166 8.40 -1.08 0.45
CA HIS A 166 9.46 -0.08 0.59
C HIS A 166 10.40 -0.16 -0.63
N PRO A 167 10.43 0.88 -1.48
CA PRO A 167 11.25 0.89 -2.69
C PRO A 167 12.76 1.06 -2.39
N ASP A 168 13.09 1.64 -1.24
CA ASP A 168 14.43 2.03 -0.81
C ASP A 168 15.44 0.89 -0.68
N ASN A 169 15.01 -0.35 -0.50
CA ASN A 169 15.90 -1.53 -0.53
C ASN A 169 15.79 -2.27 -1.86
N VAL A 170 14.59 -2.40 -2.39
CA VAL A 170 14.32 -3.23 -3.56
C VAL A 170 14.92 -2.63 -4.83
N LEU A 171 14.80 -1.31 -5.01
CA LEU A 171 15.29 -0.67 -6.22
C LEU A 171 16.82 -0.59 -6.27
N PRO A 172 17.56 -0.24 -5.20
CA PRO A 172 19.01 -0.38 -5.22
C PRO A 172 19.45 -1.83 -5.40
N ALA A 173 18.78 -2.82 -4.79
CA ALA A 173 19.12 -4.22 -5.02
C ALA A 173 18.93 -4.61 -6.49
N LEU A 174 17.93 -4.06 -7.19
CA LEU A 174 17.69 -4.31 -8.60
C LEU A 174 18.70 -3.59 -9.50
N PHE A 175 18.82 -2.27 -9.37
CA PHE A 175 19.56 -1.42 -10.30
C PHE A 175 21.03 -1.23 -9.93
N GLY A 176 21.37 -1.29 -8.65
CA GLY A 176 22.68 -0.91 -8.13
C GLY A 176 22.76 0.59 -7.84
N GLY A 177 23.88 1.00 -7.26
CA GLY A 177 24.19 2.38 -6.93
C GLY A 177 23.27 2.94 -5.86
N PHE A 178 23.15 4.27 -5.87
CA PHE A 178 22.18 5.00 -5.07
C PHE A 178 20.88 5.16 -5.85
N VAL A 179 19.74 4.90 -5.19
CA VAL A 179 18.42 5.14 -5.78
C VAL A 179 17.62 6.05 -4.85
N ALA A 180 16.94 7.02 -5.43
CA ALA A 180 15.95 7.86 -4.77
C ALA A 180 14.56 7.51 -5.31
N SER A 181 13.63 7.14 -4.44
CA SER A 181 12.23 6.91 -4.77
C SER A 181 11.36 8.07 -4.29
N TYR A 182 10.64 8.69 -5.20
CA TYR A 182 9.76 9.85 -4.92
C TYR A 182 8.31 9.61 -5.34
N GLY A 183 8.01 8.44 -5.89
CA GLY A 183 6.64 8.05 -6.13
C GLY A 183 5.89 7.82 -4.84
N GLU A 184 4.61 8.15 -4.88
CA GLU A 184 3.69 7.72 -3.83
C GLU A 184 3.71 6.20 -3.75
N THR A 185 4.23 5.66 -2.65
CA THR A 185 4.01 4.25 -2.29
C THR A 185 2.52 3.98 -2.46
N ASN A 186 2.18 2.88 -3.14
CA ASN A 186 0.83 2.47 -3.58
C ASN A 186 -0.30 2.49 -2.53
N SER A 187 -0.02 2.96 -1.31
CA SER A 187 -0.99 3.39 -0.31
C SER A 187 -1.69 4.70 -0.73
N HIS A 188 -0.97 5.73 -1.21
CA HIS A 188 -1.54 7.07 -1.41
C HIS A 188 -2.27 7.21 -2.76
N ARG A 189 -1.68 6.95 -3.93
CA ARG A 189 -2.47 6.96 -5.19
C ARG A 189 -3.65 6.00 -5.19
N ARG A 190 -3.56 4.87 -4.47
CA ARG A 190 -4.65 3.89 -4.42
C ARG A 190 -5.75 4.32 -3.46
N LEU A 191 -5.43 4.81 -2.27
CA LEU A 191 -6.42 5.40 -1.37
C LEU A 191 -6.95 6.72 -1.91
N GLN A 192 -6.16 7.57 -2.56
CA GLN A 192 -6.59 8.88 -3.04
C GLN A 192 -7.39 8.78 -4.36
N ARG A 193 -7.05 7.88 -5.30
CA ARG A 193 -7.95 7.57 -6.43
C ARG A 193 -9.21 6.81 -6.03
N LEU A 194 -9.15 5.93 -5.01
CA LEU A 194 -10.34 5.28 -4.45
C LEU A 194 -11.16 6.26 -3.57
N TYR A 195 -10.53 7.18 -2.85
CA TYR A 195 -11.20 8.16 -1.99
C TYR A 195 -11.84 9.27 -2.83
N ASP A 196 -11.15 9.81 -3.84
CA ASP A 196 -11.65 10.97 -4.59
C ASP A 196 -12.78 10.62 -5.57
N GLN A 197 -12.87 9.36 -6.04
CA GLN A 197 -13.97 8.91 -6.91
C GLN A 197 -15.10 8.21 -6.15
N ASP A 198 -14.81 7.49 -5.05
CA ASP A 198 -15.83 6.75 -4.30
C ASP A 198 -16.42 7.51 -3.10
N ILE A 199 -15.75 8.50 -2.49
CA ILE A 199 -16.33 9.24 -1.34
C ILE A 199 -17.38 10.27 -1.78
N LEU A 200 -17.22 10.90 -2.94
CA LEU A 200 -18.25 11.78 -3.51
C LEU A 200 -19.51 11.00 -3.90
N SER A 201 -19.34 9.78 -4.42
CA SER A 201 -20.45 8.89 -4.79
C SER A 201 -21.04 8.12 -3.59
N LEU A 202 -20.26 7.78 -2.56
CA LEU A 202 -20.75 7.24 -1.29
C LEU A 202 -21.44 8.29 -0.44
N SER A 203 -20.98 9.55 -0.44
CA SER A 203 -21.64 10.68 0.20
C SER A 203 -22.99 10.97 -0.45
N GLN A 204 -23.05 10.99 -1.79
CA GLN A 204 -24.30 11.14 -2.55
C GLN A 204 -25.23 9.93 -2.39
N ALA A 205 -24.71 8.69 -2.48
CA ALA A 205 -25.48 7.49 -2.24
C ALA A 205 -25.98 7.42 -0.78
N GLN A 206 -25.19 7.84 0.20
CA GLN A 206 -25.62 7.95 1.60
C GLN A 206 -26.66 9.05 1.79
N GLN A 207 -26.59 10.19 1.09
CA GLN A 207 -27.63 11.22 1.09
C GLN A 207 -28.92 10.72 0.43
N ILE A 208 -28.83 9.99 -0.68
CA ILE A 208 -29.99 9.35 -1.35
C ILE A 208 -30.60 8.28 -0.46
N LEU A 209 -29.79 7.43 0.18
CA LEU A 209 -30.23 6.42 1.15
C LEU A 209 -30.83 7.05 2.42
N ALA A 210 -30.31 8.20 2.87
CA ALA A 210 -30.86 8.97 3.99
C ALA A 210 -32.17 9.70 3.62
N SER A 211 -32.44 9.94 2.33
CA SER A 211 -33.65 10.63 1.86
C SER A 211 -34.93 9.77 1.90
N GLY A 212 -34.82 8.46 2.15
CA GLY A 212 -35.96 7.59 2.53
C GLY A 212 -37.03 7.36 1.46
N ASN A 213 -36.71 7.49 0.16
CA ASN A 213 -37.71 7.57 -0.91
C ASN A 213 -37.89 6.32 -1.79
N LEU A 214 -37.32 5.16 -1.47
CA LEU A 214 -37.45 3.93 -2.29
C LEU A 214 -37.73 2.68 -1.45
N GLY A 215 -38.73 1.90 -1.87
CA GLY A 215 -39.03 0.57 -1.31
C GLY A 215 -38.17 -0.54 -1.91
N ILE A 216 -37.89 -1.58 -1.12
CA ILE A 216 -36.94 -2.68 -1.42
C ILE A 216 -37.26 -3.48 -2.70
N SER A 217 -38.54 -3.64 -3.06
CA SER A 217 -38.95 -4.49 -4.18
C SER A 217 -38.59 -3.91 -5.55
N ASP A 218 -38.73 -2.61 -5.70
CA ASP A 218 -38.42 -1.91 -6.96
C ASP A 218 -36.91 -1.79 -7.18
N TYR A 219 -36.14 -1.72 -6.07
CA TYR A 219 -34.69 -1.75 -6.08
C TYR A 219 -34.12 -3.09 -6.57
N ARG A 220 -34.73 -4.20 -6.14
CA ARG A 220 -34.32 -5.56 -6.53
C ARG A 220 -34.51 -5.81 -8.03
N ALA A 221 -35.64 -5.36 -8.59
CA ALA A 221 -35.98 -5.57 -9.99
C ALA A 221 -35.09 -4.79 -10.97
N GLU A 222 -34.50 -3.66 -10.55
CA GLU A 222 -33.55 -2.91 -11.38
C GLU A 222 -32.11 -3.43 -11.24
N MET A 223 -31.71 -3.87 -10.04
CA MET A 223 -30.41 -4.54 -9.85
C MET A 223 -30.32 -5.86 -10.63
N GLU A 224 -31.44 -6.59 -10.80
CA GLU A 224 -31.51 -7.77 -11.67
C GLU A 224 -31.42 -7.45 -13.17
N LYS A 225 -31.66 -6.19 -13.58
CA LYS A 225 -31.54 -5.73 -14.98
C LYS A 225 -30.19 -5.13 -15.32
N ALA A 226 -29.35 -4.84 -14.32
CA ALA A 226 -28.00 -4.31 -14.52
C ALA A 226 -27.15 -5.37 -15.24
N LYS A 227 -26.61 -5.01 -16.41
CA LYS A 227 -25.76 -5.92 -17.20
C LYS A 227 -24.29 -5.77 -16.81
N ASP A 228 -23.47 -6.79 -17.06
CA ASP A 228 -22.05 -6.88 -16.67
C ASP A 228 -21.15 -5.69 -17.10
N ASN A 229 -21.62 -4.83 -18.02
CA ASN A 229 -20.90 -3.67 -18.53
C ASN A 229 -21.52 -2.29 -18.17
N ASP A 230 -22.60 -2.22 -17.39
CA ASP A 230 -23.16 -0.93 -16.98
C ASP A 230 -22.18 -0.21 -16.01
N SER A 231 -21.89 1.06 -16.26
CA SER A 231 -21.07 1.88 -15.35
C SER A 231 -21.86 2.25 -14.08
N ILE A 232 -21.17 2.45 -12.96
CA ILE A 232 -21.81 2.88 -11.70
C ILE A 232 -22.59 4.20 -11.88
N SER A 233 -22.09 5.09 -12.73
CA SER A 233 -22.78 6.33 -13.12
C SER A 233 -24.13 6.08 -13.82
N GLU A 234 -24.21 5.09 -14.70
CA GLU A 234 -25.46 4.74 -15.40
C GLU A 234 -26.48 4.10 -14.48
N ILE A 235 -26.02 3.27 -13.52
CA ILE A 235 -26.88 2.66 -12.51
C ILE A 235 -27.50 3.76 -11.62
N ILE A 236 -26.68 4.72 -11.16
CA ILE A 236 -27.15 5.87 -10.35
C ILE A 236 -28.11 6.75 -11.17
N SER A 237 -27.81 7.05 -12.44
CA SER A 237 -28.69 7.86 -13.30
C SER A 237 -30.07 7.21 -13.55
N ARG A 238 -30.13 5.88 -13.68
CA ARG A 238 -31.39 5.13 -13.79
C ARG A 238 -32.19 5.18 -12.48
N MET A 239 -31.49 5.12 -11.34
CA MET A 239 -32.11 5.26 -10.01
C MET A 239 -32.72 6.65 -9.81
N ASP A 240 -32.02 7.73 -10.18
CA ASP A 240 -32.56 9.11 -10.11
C ASP A 240 -33.80 9.31 -11.00
N LYS A 241 -33.83 8.69 -12.18
CA LYS A 241 -35.00 8.69 -13.08
C LYS A 241 -36.20 7.94 -12.50
N LEU A 242 -35.98 6.90 -11.70
CA LEU A 242 -37.02 6.17 -10.99
C LEU A 242 -37.57 6.99 -9.82
N VAL A 243 -36.70 7.60 -9.01
CA VAL A 243 -37.09 8.48 -7.89
C VAL A 243 -37.94 9.64 -8.40
N SER A 244 -37.51 10.31 -9.49
CA SER A 244 -38.26 11.42 -10.09
C SER A 244 -39.60 10.98 -10.70
N ARG A 245 -39.72 9.77 -11.25
CA ARG A 245 -41.01 9.21 -11.70
C ARG A 245 -41.94 8.92 -10.52
N PHE A 246 -41.43 8.37 -9.42
CA PHE A 246 -42.23 8.09 -8.22
C PHE A 246 -42.69 9.37 -7.50
N GLN A 247 -41.87 10.41 -7.45
CA GLN A 247 -42.26 11.72 -6.91
C GLN A 247 -43.40 12.34 -7.73
N LYS A 248 -43.31 12.30 -9.07
CA LYS A 248 -44.38 12.79 -9.96
C LYS A 248 -45.70 12.04 -9.82
N VAL A 249 -45.67 10.71 -9.61
CA VAL A 249 -46.88 9.91 -9.37
C VAL A 249 -47.54 10.27 -8.03
N ARG A 250 -46.73 10.58 -6.99
CA ARG A 250 -47.24 10.98 -5.66
C ARG A 250 -47.85 12.39 -5.65
N GLU A 251 -47.26 13.34 -6.39
CA GLU A 251 -47.83 14.69 -6.55
C GLU A 251 -49.14 14.67 -7.36
N GLY A 252 -49.23 13.83 -8.40
CA GLY A 252 -50.47 13.66 -9.17
C GLY A 252 -51.64 13.10 -8.36
N GLN A 253 -51.37 12.20 -7.40
CA GLN A 253 -52.41 11.68 -6.49
C GLN A 253 -52.82 12.71 -5.44
N LYS A 254 -51.89 13.56 -4.95
CA LYS A 254 -52.20 14.69 -4.06
C LYS A 254 -53.21 15.62 -4.74
N GLU A 255 -52.91 16.12 -5.93
CA GLU A 255 -53.82 17.02 -6.68
C GLU A 255 -55.19 16.38 -6.94
N GLN A 256 -55.25 15.07 -7.19
CA GLN A 256 -56.51 14.36 -7.38
C GLN A 256 -57.39 14.40 -6.12
N TYR A 257 -56.84 14.09 -4.94
CA TYR A 257 -57.60 14.10 -3.69
C TYR A 257 -57.95 15.53 -3.23
N TYR A 258 -57.07 16.51 -3.46
CA TYR A 258 -57.39 17.93 -3.26
C TYR A 258 -58.56 18.37 -4.13
N SER A 259 -58.55 18.02 -5.42
CA SER A 259 -59.62 18.35 -6.36
C SER A 259 -60.94 17.69 -5.97
N ILE A 260 -60.92 16.43 -5.51
CA ILE A 260 -62.12 15.73 -5.01
C ILE A 260 -62.69 16.46 -3.78
N LEU A 261 -61.84 16.80 -2.80
CA LEU A 261 -62.28 17.50 -1.59
C LEU A 261 -62.84 18.90 -1.90
N TYR A 262 -62.13 19.67 -2.72
CA TYR A 262 -62.54 21.02 -3.15
C TYR A 262 -63.89 20.99 -3.86
N ASN A 263 -64.06 20.11 -4.85
CA ASN A 263 -65.32 19.98 -5.59
C ASN A 263 -66.47 19.51 -4.69
N SER A 264 -66.20 18.60 -3.74
CA SER A 264 -67.19 18.12 -2.77
C SER A 264 -67.69 19.24 -1.85
N ILE A 265 -66.78 20.07 -1.34
CA ILE A 265 -67.10 21.22 -0.48
C ILE A 265 -67.79 22.33 -1.27
N GLN A 266 -67.32 22.64 -2.49
CA GLN A 266 -67.99 23.61 -3.36
C GLN A 266 -69.43 23.20 -3.70
N ASN A 267 -69.67 21.92 -4.02
CA ASN A 267 -71.02 21.44 -4.31
C ASN A 267 -71.93 21.52 -3.08
N LYS A 268 -71.41 21.25 -1.88
CA LYS A 268 -72.17 21.44 -0.63
C LYS A 268 -72.44 22.90 -0.33
N ALA A 269 -71.48 23.79 -0.59
CA ALA A 269 -71.65 25.23 -0.43
C ALA A 269 -72.73 25.81 -1.36
N LYS A 270 -72.94 25.21 -2.55
CA LYS A 270 -74.05 25.57 -3.45
C LYS A 270 -75.42 25.15 -2.92
N ILE A 271 -75.48 24.05 -2.16
CA ILE A 271 -76.74 23.51 -1.60
C ILE A 271 -77.06 24.19 -0.25
N HIS A 272 -76.04 24.50 0.54
CA HIS A 272 -76.13 25.10 1.88
C HIS A 272 -75.38 26.44 1.90
N SER A 273 -75.87 27.42 1.13
CA SER A 273 -75.22 28.74 0.91
C SER A 273 -75.01 29.58 2.17
N ASP A 274 -75.74 29.25 3.23
CA ASP A 274 -75.82 30.03 4.46
C ASP A 274 -74.91 29.47 5.56
N ASP A 275 -74.23 28.33 5.35
CA ASP A 275 -73.26 27.80 6.31
C ASP A 275 -71.90 28.52 6.14
N PRO A 276 -71.47 29.35 7.10
CA PRO A 276 -70.22 30.11 6.98
C PRO A 276 -68.99 29.19 6.96
N ARG A 277 -69.07 27.99 7.54
CA ARG A 277 -67.96 27.03 7.61
C ARG A 277 -67.56 26.53 6.22
N LEU A 278 -68.52 26.38 5.31
CA LEU A 278 -68.26 25.93 3.94
C LEU A 278 -67.54 26.99 3.11
N LYS A 279 -67.86 28.28 3.32
CA LYS A 279 -67.17 29.40 2.65
C LYS A 279 -65.73 29.53 3.16
N GLU A 280 -65.55 29.41 4.47
CA GLU A 280 -64.22 29.45 5.07
C GLU A 280 -63.37 28.24 4.66
N ALA A 281 -63.95 27.04 4.60
CA ALA A 281 -63.25 25.85 4.12
C ALA A 281 -62.76 25.97 2.67
N ILE A 282 -63.51 26.62 1.78
CA ILE A 282 -63.07 26.89 0.40
C ILE A 282 -61.84 27.80 0.41
N SER A 283 -61.87 28.91 1.18
CA SER A 283 -60.72 29.82 1.32
C SER A 283 -59.50 29.09 1.85
N ILE A 284 -59.68 28.26 2.89
CA ILE A 284 -58.58 27.47 3.46
C ILE A 284 -57.98 26.52 2.43
N ILE A 285 -58.79 25.83 1.63
CA ILE A 285 -58.28 24.89 0.61
C ILE A 285 -57.54 25.62 -0.51
N GLU A 286 -58.03 26.80 -0.93
CA GLU A 286 -57.39 27.63 -1.95
C GLU A 286 -56.06 28.21 -1.48
N GLU A 287 -56.00 28.72 -0.26
CA GLU A 287 -54.77 29.24 0.37
C GLU A 287 -53.74 28.15 0.67
N SER A 288 -54.21 26.93 0.94
CA SER A 288 -53.39 25.82 1.45
C SER A 288 -53.00 24.80 0.39
N ARG A 289 -53.10 25.16 -0.89
CA ARG A 289 -52.78 24.26 -2.01
C ARG A 289 -51.32 23.73 -1.94
N ASP A 290 -50.42 24.60 -1.48
CA ASP A 290 -48.99 24.30 -1.31
C ASP A 290 -48.61 23.85 0.11
N LEU A 291 -49.54 23.85 1.07
CA LEU A 291 -49.27 23.49 2.47
C LEU A 291 -49.19 21.96 2.69
N ASP A 292 -48.62 21.59 3.84
CA ASP A 292 -48.61 20.21 4.34
C ASP A 292 -50.06 19.71 4.56
N LEU A 293 -50.32 18.48 4.09
CA LEU A 293 -51.64 17.85 4.15
C LEU A 293 -52.18 17.74 5.58
N ASN A 294 -51.35 17.50 6.58
CA ASN A 294 -51.78 17.42 7.98
C ASN A 294 -52.21 18.79 8.51
N LEU A 295 -51.54 19.87 8.07
CA LEU A 295 -51.92 21.23 8.45
C LEU A 295 -53.26 21.63 7.82
N LEU A 296 -53.48 21.30 6.55
CA LEU A 296 -54.77 21.51 5.89
C LEU A 296 -55.87 20.72 6.59
N ILE A 297 -55.65 19.42 6.84
CA ILE A 297 -56.62 18.57 7.52
C ILE A 297 -56.97 19.14 8.90
N GLY A 298 -55.97 19.55 9.69
CA GLY A 298 -56.19 20.15 11.01
C GLY A 298 -56.97 21.48 10.97
N ARG A 299 -56.71 22.34 9.96
CA ARG A 299 -57.48 23.59 9.78
C ARG A 299 -58.96 23.31 9.44
N LEU A 300 -59.22 22.30 8.61
CA LEU A 300 -60.59 21.91 8.25
C LEU A 300 -61.33 21.20 9.40
N GLU A 301 -60.61 20.45 10.23
CA GLU A 301 -61.15 19.83 11.44
C GLU A 301 -61.55 20.88 12.49
N ASN A 302 -60.73 21.92 12.68
CA ASN A 302 -61.07 23.02 13.58
C ASN A 302 -62.34 23.78 13.15
N LEU A 303 -62.67 23.77 11.85
CA LEU A 303 -63.93 24.31 11.33
C LEU A 303 -65.12 23.33 11.44
N GLY A 304 -64.89 22.09 11.89
CA GLY A 304 -65.92 21.04 12.01
C GLY A 304 -66.36 20.43 10.69
N ILE A 305 -65.52 20.52 9.63
CA ILE A 305 -65.85 20.04 8.28
C ILE A 305 -65.99 18.51 8.21
N GLU A 306 -65.41 17.75 9.14
CA GLU A 306 -65.53 16.29 9.19
C GLU A 306 -66.98 15.81 9.35
N SER A 307 -67.82 16.61 10.01
CA SER A 307 -69.26 16.35 10.15
C SER A 307 -70.05 16.63 8.87
N ILE A 308 -69.46 17.41 7.96
CA ILE A 308 -70.10 17.94 6.76
C ILE A 308 -69.66 17.17 5.52
N SER A 309 -68.41 16.70 5.44
CA SER A 309 -67.91 15.95 4.27
C SER A 309 -67.09 14.69 4.60
N PRO A 310 -67.56 13.49 4.16
CA PRO A 310 -66.82 12.25 4.36
C PRO A 310 -65.53 12.18 3.51
N ASP A 311 -65.36 13.07 2.53
CA ASP A 311 -64.14 13.15 1.72
C ASP A 311 -62.93 13.65 2.53
N LEU A 312 -63.15 14.38 3.64
CA LEU A 312 -62.07 14.75 4.56
C LEU A 312 -61.45 13.52 5.23
N GLU A 313 -62.27 12.53 5.60
CA GLU A 313 -61.79 11.26 6.19
C GLU A 313 -61.02 10.42 5.16
N ARG A 314 -61.36 10.51 3.87
CA ARG A 314 -60.59 9.88 2.78
C ARG A 314 -59.21 10.51 2.64
N LEU A 315 -59.12 11.84 2.73
CA LEU A 315 -57.84 12.56 2.70
C LEU A 315 -56.98 12.21 3.93
N ARG A 316 -57.60 12.13 5.12
CA ARG A 316 -56.94 11.68 6.36
C ARG A 316 -56.42 10.25 6.27
N THR A 317 -57.20 9.35 5.69
CA THR A 317 -56.79 7.94 5.47
C THR A 317 -55.63 7.85 4.48
N TYR A 318 -55.66 8.65 3.41
CA TYR A 318 -54.55 8.76 2.47
C TYR A 318 -53.27 9.23 3.17
N GLU A 319 -53.35 10.30 3.97
CA GLU A 319 -52.19 10.86 4.67
C GLU A 319 -51.63 9.90 5.72
N LYS A 320 -52.47 9.23 6.51
CA LYS A 320 -52.03 8.17 7.44
C LYS A 320 -51.33 7.02 6.72
N ARG A 321 -51.83 6.59 5.56
CA ARG A 321 -51.19 5.54 4.73
C ARG A 321 -49.87 6.04 4.14
N ARG A 322 -49.79 7.31 3.73
CA ARG A 322 -48.57 7.96 3.23
C ARG A 322 -47.49 7.98 4.32
N LEU A 323 -47.84 8.45 5.52
CA LEU A 323 -46.93 8.53 6.67
C LEU A 323 -46.48 7.13 7.16
N ARG A 324 -47.39 6.15 7.24
CA ARG A 324 -47.02 4.77 7.58
C ARG A 324 -46.06 4.14 6.58
N ARG A 325 -46.21 4.41 5.27
CA ARG A 325 -45.25 3.92 4.27
C ARG A 325 -43.88 4.56 4.44
N ILE A 326 -43.83 5.87 4.72
CA ILE A 326 -42.58 6.57 5.03
C ILE A 326 -41.90 5.99 6.28
N GLU A 327 -42.69 5.63 7.30
CA GLU A 327 -42.19 5.05 8.56
C GLU A 327 -41.75 3.58 8.41
N CYS A 328 -42.46 2.78 7.62
CA CYS A 328 -42.04 1.43 7.23
C CYS A 328 -40.77 1.45 6.36
N ASP A 329 -40.56 2.46 5.51
CA ASP A 329 -39.32 2.58 4.72
C ASP A 329 -38.09 2.92 5.59
N LYS A 330 -38.25 3.58 6.74
CA LYS A 330 -37.14 3.83 7.69
C LYS A 330 -36.64 2.57 8.40
N THR A 331 -37.47 1.53 8.53
CA THR A 331 -37.16 0.30 9.29
C THR A 331 -36.47 -0.78 8.45
N TYR A 332 -36.25 -0.52 7.15
CA TYR A 332 -35.69 -1.47 6.19
C TYR A 332 -34.21 -1.26 5.82
N THR A 333 -33.46 -0.46 6.59
CA THR A 333 -32.00 -0.59 6.62
C THR A 333 -31.59 -1.60 7.68
N SER A 334 -31.98 -2.87 7.50
CA SER A 334 -31.50 -3.93 8.39
C SER A 334 -29.97 -4.04 8.28
N PRO A 335 -29.23 -4.23 9.39
CA PRO A 335 -27.77 -4.39 9.36
C PRO A 335 -27.30 -5.47 8.37
N GLY A 336 -28.13 -6.48 8.12
CA GLY A 336 -27.88 -7.56 7.16
C GLY A 336 -27.87 -7.10 5.69
N ILE A 337 -28.76 -6.18 5.29
CA ILE A 337 -28.79 -5.67 3.91
C ILE A 337 -27.61 -4.73 3.67
N LYS A 338 -27.28 -3.86 4.64
CA LYS A 338 -26.09 -3.01 4.57
C LYS A 338 -24.80 -3.82 4.47
N LYS A 339 -24.68 -4.90 5.27
CA LYS A 339 -23.54 -5.84 5.21
C LYS A 339 -23.48 -6.58 3.87
N ARG A 340 -24.62 -6.94 3.29
CA ARG A 340 -24.69 -7.62 1.98
C ARG A 340 -24.34 -6.70 0.82
N LEU A 341 -24.75 -5.44 0.86
CA LEU A 341 -24.35 -4.40 -0.10
C LEU A 341 -22.85 -4.11 -0.03
N LEU A 342 -22.30 -3.97 1.18
CA LEU A 342 -20.85 -3.87 1.39
C LEU A 342 -20.13 -5.09 0.80
N GLY A 343 -20.63 -6.30 1.06
CA GLY A 343 -20.08 -7.53 0.50
C GLY A 343 -20.08 -7.56 -1.04
N LEU A 344 -21.17 -7.14 -1.68
CA LEU A 344 -21.26 -7.09 -3.16
C LEU A 344 -20.33 -6.03 -3.77
N VAL A 345 -20.18 -4.88 -3.10
CA VAL A 345 -19.22 -3.84 -3.52
C VAL A 345 -17.79 -4.33 -3.34
N GLU A 346 -17.47 -4.95 -2.20
CA GLU A 346 -16.16 -5.57 -1.96
C GLU A 346 -15.84 -6.67 -2.98
N GLU A 347 -16.83 -7.49 -3.34
CA GLU A 347 -16.70 -8.57 -4.34
C GLU A 347 -16.53 -8.02 -5.76
N TYR A 348 -17.23 -6.94 -6.12
CA TYR A 348 -17.04 -6.22 -7.38
C TYR A 348 -15.65 -5.58 -7.47
N ILE A 349 -15.19 -4.93 -6.39
CA ILE A 349 -13.83 -4.39 -6.29
C ILE A 349 -12.80 -5.53 -6.41
N ALA A 350 -13.04 -6.67 -5.78
CA ALA A 350 -12.17 -7.85 -5.89
C ALA A 350 -12.15 -8.43 -7.31
N LYS A 351 -13.29 -8.43 -8.02
CA LYS A 351 -13.40 -8.83 -9.43
C LYS A 351 -12.64 -7.87 -10.35
N LYS A 352 -12.83 -6.55 -10.20
CA LYS A 352 -12.07 -5.54 -10.96
C LYS A 352 -10.57 -5.60 -10.71
N ARG A 353 -10.12 -5.91 -9.49
CA ARG A 353 -8.70 -6.16 -9.17
C ARG A 353 -8.11 -7.36 -9.91
N ARG A 354 -8.91 -8.39 -10.23
CA ARG A 354 -8.48 -9.55 -11.03
C ARG A 354 -8.47 -9.24 -12.53
N GLU A 355 -9.42 -8.44 -12.99
CA GLU A 355 -9.56 -8.04 -14.41
C GLU A 355 -8.55 -6.98 -14.86
N SER A 356 -7.95 -6.22 -13.93
CA SER A 356 -6.94 -5.18 -14.21
C SER A 356 -5.50 -5.66 -14.02
N ALA A 357 -5.25 -6.96 -14.10
CA ALA A 357 -3.91 -7.47 -14.41
C ALA A 357 -3.48 -6.88 -15.78
N PRO A 358 -2.25 -6.36 -15.90
CA PRO A 358 -1.92 -5.35 -16.91
C PRO A 358 -2.09 -5.88 -18.33
N SER A 359 -2.82 -5.11 -19.16
CA SER A 359 -2.67 -5.13 -20.61
C SER A 359 -1.63 -4.07 -21.01
N ASN A 360 -0.65 -4.50 -21.79
CA ASN A 360 0.38 -3.68 -22.41
C ASN A 360 -0.23 -2.52 -23.19
N THR A 361 -0.16 -1.30 -22.65
CA THR A 361 -0.09 -0.08 -23.47
C THR A 361 0.93 0.85 -22.84
N ALA A 362 2.00 1.11 -23.58
CA ALA A 362 3.05 2.05 -23.22
C ALA A 362 2.46 3.47 -23.17
N SER A 363 2.06 3.92 -21.98
CA SER A 363 2.17 5.33 -21.63
C SER A 363 3.59 5.55 -21.11
N ALA A 364 4.22 6.67 -21.49
CA ALA A 364 5.55 7.02 -20.99
C ALA A 364 5.55 6.89 -19.46
N SER A 365 6.21 5.85 -18.94
CA SER A 365 6.26 5.54 -17.52
C SER A 365 7.09 6.62 -16.85
N THR A 366 6.43 7.59 -16.21
CA THR A 366 7.13 8.40 -15.20
C THR A 366 7.55 7.43 -14.12
N ASN A 367 8.82 7.03 -14.13
CA ASN A 367 9.36 6.19 -13.08
C ASN A 367 9.26 6.98 -11.77
N ASP A 368 8.66 6.32 -10.79
CA ASP A 368 8.45 6.83 -9.43
C ASP A 368 9.75 6.74 -8.59
N TYR A 369 10.90 6.67 -9.28
CA TYR A 369 12.26 6.53 -8.75
C TYR A 369 13.30 6.99 -9.77
N GLU A 370 14.48 7.34 -9.29
CA GLU A 370 15.66 7.71 -10.08
C GLU A 370 16.91 6.99 -9.55
N THR A 371 17.68 6.37 -10.44
CA THR A 371 19.04 5.90 -10.11
C THR A 371 19.98 7.08 -10.22
N LEU A 372 20.67 7.41 -9.14
CA LEU A 372 21.50 8.61 -9.08
C LEU A 372 22.84 8.38 -9.77
N SER A 373 23.20 9.26 -10.68
CA SER A 373 24.55 9.32 -11.24
C SER A 373 25.49 9.98 -10.24
N ILE A 374 26.44 9.21 -9.73
CA ILE A 374 27.39 9.63 -8.68
C ILE A 374 28.81 9.65 -9.26
N PRO A 375 29.63 10.68 -8.96
CA PRO A 375 31.00 10.74 -9.46
C PRO A 375 31.86 9.55 -9.00
N ASP A 376 32.68 8.97 -9.89
CA ASP A 376 33.55 7.82 -9.57
C ASP A 376 34.46 8.11 -8.36
N ARG A 377 35.02 9.32 -8.27
CA ARG A 377 35.85 9.76 -7.12
C ARG A 377 35.15 9.60 -5.76
N PHE A 378 33.83 9.70 -5.73
CA PHE A 378 33.05 9.51 -4.51
C PHE A 378 32.90 8.02 -4.22
N LEU A 379 32.56 7.22 -5.23
CA LEU A 379 32.42 5.76 -5.10
C LEU A 379 33.74 5.08 -4.70
N ASP A 380 34.85 5.51 -5.29
CA ASP A 380 36.19 4.96 -5.06
C ASP A 380 36.66 5.16 -3.62
N ASN A 381 36.29 6.28 -3.00
CA ASN A 381 36.75 6.63 -1.66
C ASN A 381 35.71 6.34 -0.57
N LEU A 382 34.42 6.27 -0.89
CA LEU A 382 33.39 5.99 0.12
C LEU A 382 33.48 4.54 0.61
N TYR A 383 33.54 4.37 1.93
CA TYR A 383 33.38 3.09 2.61
C TYR A 383 32.18 3.15 3.54
N PHE A 384 31.31 2.17 3.43
CA PHE A 384 30.26 1.90 4.41
C PHE A 384 30.80 0.94 5.47
N VAL A 385 30.58 1.24 6.73
CA VAL A 385 30.88 0.35 7.85
C VAL A 385 29.56 -0.12 8.43
N LEU A 386 29.17 -1.34 8.12
CA LEU A 386 27.98 -1.95 8.66
C LEU A 386 28.31 -2.69 9.95
N ILE A 387 27.57 -2.40 11.02
CA ILE A 387 27.71 -3.10 12.30
C ILE A 387 26.37 -3.72 12.65
N LYS A 388 26.33 -5.04 12.77
CA LYS A 388 25.16 -5.81 13.19
C LYS A 388 25.36 -6.31 14.61
N PRO A 389 24.79 -5.65 15.63
CA PRO A 389 24.66 -6.27 16.94
C PRO A 389 23.64 -7.42 16.89
N ASP A 390 23.83 -8.43 17.73
CA ASP A 390 22.95 -9.59 17.86
C ASP A 390 21.75 -9.25 18.74
N ILE A 391 20.93 -8.35 18.21
CA ILE A 391 19.67 -7.88 18.79
C ILE A 391 18.56 -8.30 17.83
N SER A 392 17.38 -8.63 18.35
CA SER A 392 16.21 -8.92 17.52
C SER A 392 15.21 -7.77 17.63
N ILE A 393 14.97 -7.07 16.54
CA ILE A 393 13.98 -6.00 16.45
C ILE A 393 13.03 -6.30 15.30
N SER A 394 11.73 -6.37 15.58
CA SER A 394 10.72 -6.46 14.53
C SER A 394 10.60 -5.13 13.80
N THR A 395 10.68 -5.15 12.46
CA THR A 395 10.46 -3.97 11.61
C THR A 395 9.13 -3.27 11.90
N ILE A 396 8.08 -4.05 12.21
CA ILE A 396 6.75 -3.53 12.54
C ILE A 396 6.81 -2.72 13.84
N GLU A 397 7.50 -3.25 14.86
CA GLU A 397 7.61 -2.58 16.16
C GLU A 397 8.50 -1.33 16.07
N ALA A 398 9.61 -1.40 15.35
CA ALA A 398 10.46 -0.24 15.06
C ALA A 398 9.71 0.87 14.29
N ARG A 399 8.73 0.51 13.45
CA ARG A 399 7.91 1.49 12.71
C ARG A 399 6.79 2.10 13.56
N LYS A 400 6.25 1.38 14.55
CA LYS A 400 5.26 1.93 15.50
C LYS A 400 5.82 2.99 16.43
N ARG A 401 7.13 2.98 16.69
CA ARG A 401 7.81 3.98 17.53
C ARG A 401 7.91 5.35 16.89
N ILE A 402 7.81 5.45 15.56
CA ILE A 402 7.95 6.70 14.83
C ILE A 402 6.73 7.59 15.10
N ASN A 403 6.98 8.85 15.48
CA ASN A 403 5.93 9.84 15.64
C ASN A 403 5.23 10.11 14.29
N ARG A 404 3.92 9.85 14.23
CA ARG A 404 3.12 10.08 13.02
C ARG A 404 2.80 11.54 12.76
N THR A 405 2.99 12.40 13.77
CA THR A 405 2.77 13.84 13.73
C THR A 405 4.02 14.54 14.29
N PRO A 406 5.15 14.49 13.57
CA PRO A 406 6.38 15.16 14.00
C PRO A 406 6.19 16.67 14.04
N ASP A 407 6.95 17.35 14.89
CA ASP A 407 6.96 18.80 14.95
C ASP A 407 7.44 19.40 13.62
N LEU A 408 6.85 20.53 13.22
CA LEU A 408 7.22 21.19 11.96
C LEU A 408 8.72 21.50 11.89
N GLY A 409 9.34 21.83 13.03
CA GLY A 409 10.78 22.08 13.12
C GLY A 409 11.62 20.86 12.73
N ASP A 410 11.22 19.65 13.13
CA ASP A 410 11.92 18.42 12.78
C ASP A 410 11.67 18.02 11.33
N VAL A 411 10.47 18.25 10.80
CA VAL A 411 10.18 18.06 9.36
C VAL A 411 11.06 18.96 8.50
N VAL A 412 11.20 20.24 8.88
CA VAL A 412 12.06 21.20 8.18
C VAL A 412 13.54 20.80 8.30
N ALA A 413 13.97 20.35 9.49
CA ALA A 413 15.34 19.87 9.69
C ALA A 413 15.67 18.65 8.82
N ASN A 414 14.81 17.63 8.80
CA ASN A 414 15.00 16.46 7.94
C ASN A 414 14.97 16.83 6.45
N SER A 415 14.10 17.75 6.03
CA SER A 415 14.05 18.22 4.64
C SER A 415 15.35 18.91 4.22
N ARG A 416 15.91 19.76 5.09
CA ARG A 416 17.24 20.37 4.88
C ARG A 416 18.34 19.32 4.83
N GLY A 417 18.30 18.35 5.73
CA GLY A 417 19.25 17.24 5.76
C GLY A 417 19.20 16.42 4.46
N LEU A 418 18.00 16.10 3.96
CA LEU A 418 17.85 15.38 2.68
C LEU A 418 18.40 16.19 1.51
N ALA A 419 18.16 17.51 1.46
CA ALA A 419 18.77 18.38 0.46
C ALA A 419 20.31 18.35 0.54
N LYS A 420 20.88 18.42 1.76
CA LYS A 420 22.33 18.30 1.99
C LYS A 420 22.86 16.93 1.54
N LEU A 421 22.15 15.84 1.85
CA LEU A 421 22.49 14.48 1.45
C LEU A 421 22.61 14.37 -0.08
N LEU A 422 21.58 14.82 -0.81
CA LEU A 422 21.54 14.77 -2.29
C LEU A 422 22.59 15.67 -2.94
N ILE A 423 22.78 16.90 -2.44
CA ILE A 423 23.82 17.80 -2.95
C ILE A 423 25.22 17.22 -2.72
N SER A 424 25.44 16.57 -1.58
CA SER A 424 26.73 15.96 -1.25
C SER A 424 27.03 14.77 -2.16
N LEU A 425 26.03 13.92 -2.42
CA LEU A 425 26.11 12.84 -3.41
C LEU A 425 26.48 13.39 -4.80
N TYR A 426 25.76 14.40 -5.28
CA TYR A 426 26.02 15.01 -6.58
C TYR A 426 27.40 15.66 -6.69
N LYS A 427 27.85 16.35 -5.64
CA LYS A 427 29.17 16.99 -5.59
C LYS A 427 30.30 16.01 -5.33
N GLY A 428 30.01 14.79 -4.91
CA GLY A 428 31.02 13.85 -4.43
C GLY A 428 31.70 14.29 -3.13
N ASP A 429 30.93 14.87 -2.20
CA ASP A 429 31.36 15.28 -0.86
C ASP A 429 31.00 14.21 0.18
N ILE A 430 31.95 13.35 0.53
CA ILE A 430 31.75 12.26 1.49
C ILE A 430 31.47 12.80 2.91
N ALA A 431 32.14 13.90 3.29
CA ALA A 431 31.96 14.51 4.59
C ALA A 431 30.55 15.07 4.76
N GLY A 432 30.11 15.89 3.80
CA GLY A 432 28.76 16.43 3.76
C GLY A 432 27.68 15.35 3.72
N PHE A 433 27.92 14.25 2.99
CA PHE A 433 27.04 13.09 2.93
C PHE A 433 26.90 12.43 4.31
N GLY A 434 28.00 12.10 4.98
CA GLY A 434 27.98 11.49 6.30
C GLY A 434 27.36 12.38 7.39
N GLU A 435 27.65 13.69 7.34
CA GLU A 435 27.02 14.63 8.26
C GLU A 435 25.49 14.62 8.09
N ALA A 436 25.00 14.71 6.86
CA ALA A 436 23.57 14.68 6.55
C ALA A 436 22.90 13.37 7.01
N MET A 437 23.58 12.22 6.84
CA MET A 437 23.09 10.93 7.35
C MET A 437 22.86 10.93 8.87
N SER A 438 23.56 11.79 9.62
CA SER A 438 23.51 11.81 11.08
C SER A 438 22.53 12.83 11.65
N GLU A 439 21.85 13.61 10.79
CA GLU A 439 20.99 14.75 11.15
C GLU A 439 19.50 14.41 11.31
N ASP A 440 19.11 13.13 11.20
CA ASP A 440 17.72 12.70 11.33
C ASP A 440 17.17 12.98 12.74
N ARG A 441 16.07 13.76 12.80
CA ARG A 441 15.38 14.14 14.04
C ARG A 441 14.07 13.41 14.26
N ILE A 442 13.64 12.58 13.32
CA ILE A 442 12.32 11.94 13.35
C ILE A 442 12.45 10.45 13.59
N VAL A 443 13.23 9.74 12.78
CA VAL A 443 13.22 8.27 12.77
C VAL A 443 14.31 7.68 13.65
N GLU A 444 15.54 8.17 13.52
CA GLU A 444 16.67 7.75 14.35
C GLU A 444 16.36 7.94 15.85
N PRO A 445 15.90 9.10 16.34
CA PRO A 445 15.64 9.28 17.77
C PRO A 445 14.55 8.36 18.32
N ALA A 446 13.57 8.00 17.47
CA ALA A 446 12.50 7.08 17.83
C ALA A 446 12.95 5.61 17.89
N ARG A 447 13.95 5.22 17.09
CA ARG A 447 14.42 3.83 16.96
C ARG A 447 15.70 3.52 17.73
N ALA A 448 16.59 4.49 17.87
CA ALA A 448 17.87 4.35 18.55
C ALA A 448 17.75 3.75 19.97
N PRO A 449 16.73 4.06 20.80
CA PRO A 449 16.56 3.44 22.10
C PRO A 449 16.37 1.92 22.07
N LEU A 450 15.99 1.33 20.93
CA LEU A 450 15.87 -0.12 20.76
C LEU A 450 17.23 -0.81 20.53
N ILE A 451 18.28 -0.03 20.27
CA ILE A 451 19.63 -0.51 19.97
C ILE A 451 20.54 -0.03 21.11
N LEU A 452 20.66 -0.85 22.15
CA LEU A 452 21.47 -0.50 23.32
C LEU A 452 22.94 -0.24 22.89
N GLY A 453 23.50 0.88 23.35
CA GLY A 453 24.84 1.32 22.94
C GLY A 453 24.88 2.18 21.66
N PHE A 454 23.77 2.39 20.96
CA PHE A 454 23.74 3.12 19.69
C PHE A 454 24.42 4.50 19.76
N TYR A 455 24.02 5.38 20.68
CA TYR A 455 24.58 6.73 20.76
C TYR A 455 26.05 6.73 21.17
N ARG A 456 26.45 5.80 22.06
CA ARG A 456 27.86 5.61 22.43
C ARG A 456 28.68 5.19 21.20
N ALA A 457 28.15 4.25 20.40
CA ALA A 457 28.78 3.78 19.18
C ALA A 457 28.86 4.88 18.11
N LYS A 458 27.79 5.67 17.94
CA LYS A 458 27.74 6.83 17.03
C LYS A 458 28.79 7.88 17.38
N GLU A 459 28.90 8.24 18.66
CA GLU A 459 29.90 9.21 19.12
C GLU A 459 31.34 8.68 18.96
N ALA A 460 31.57 7.42 19.32
CA ALA A 460 32.90 6.82 19.19
C ALA A 460 33.32 6.64 17.72
N ALA A 461 32.39 6.21 16.85
CA ALA A 461 32.64 6.11 15.41
C ALA A 461 33.07 7.46 14.83
N ARG A 462 32.43 8.56 15.23
CA ARG A 462 32.80 9.92 14.80
C ARG A 462 34.23 10.28 15.21
N ARG A 463 34.66 9.90 16.43
CA ARG A 463 36.03 10.13 16.91
C ARG A 463 37.07 9.31 16.15
N GLU A 464 36.68 8.14 15.65
CA GLU A 464 37.53 7.24 14.86
C GLU A 464 37.51 7.54 13.34
N GLY A 465 36.89 8.64 12.91
CA GLY A 465 36.93 9.11 11.53
C GLY A 465 35.66 8.88 10.71
N ALA A 466 34.55 8.44 11.31
CA ALA A 466 33.27 8.42 10.62
C ALA A 466 32.74 9.84 10.40
N TYR A 467 32.43 10.18 9.15
CA TYR A 467 31.71 11.42 8.82
C TYR A 467 30.24 11.35 9.24
N GLY A 468 29.67 10.14 9.21
CA GLY A 468 28.30 9.88 9.59
C GLY A 468 28.12 8.52 10.24
N PHE A 469 27.09 8.41 11.08
CA PHE A 469 26.68 7.14 11.67
C PHE A 469 25.18 7.18 12.01
N THR A 470 24.44 6.19 11.53
CA THR A 470 22.99 6.09 11.74
C THR A 470 22.51 4.63 11.71
N ILE A 471 21.20 4.42 11.80
CA ILE A 471 20.56 3.10 11.73
C ILE A 471 20.41 2.69 10.26
N SER A 472 20.77 1.44 9.93
CA SER A 472 20.53 0.88 8.60
C SER A 472 19.09 0.36 8.51
N GLY A 473 18.27 0.95 7.63
CA GLY A 473 16.87 0.55 7.46
C GLY A 473 16.08 0.64 8.77
N SER A 474 15.50 -0.48 9.22
CA SER A 474 14.77 -0.58 10.50
C SER A 474 15.65 -0.87 11.71
N GLY A 475 16.95 -1.12 11.51
CA GLY A 475 17.83 -1.69 12.52
C GLY A 475 17.61 -3.19 12.73
N PRO A 476 18.37 -3.81 13.66
CA PRO A 476 19.31 -3.18 14.58
C PRO A 476 20.69 -2.87 14.00
N ALA A 477 20.97 -3.23 12.73
CA ALA A 477 22.23 -2.85 12.12
C ALA A 477 22.37 -1.33 12.06
N CYS A 478 23.60 -0.89 12.27
CA CYS A 478 24.03 0.48 12.15
C CYS A 478 24.95 0.61 10.94
N VAL A 479 25.04 1.82 10.40
CA VAL A 479 25.90 2.14 9.27
C VAL A 479 26.68 3.40 9.55
N GLY A 480 28.01 3.31 9.46
CA GLY A 480 28.93 4.43 9.43
C GLY A 480 29.46 4.68 8.03
N VAL A 481 29.93 5.89 7.75
CA VAL A 481 30.59 6.23 6.47
C VAL A 481 31.94 6.92 6.69
N THR A 482 32.93 6.51 5.91
CA THR A 482 34.32 7.00 5.95
C THR A 482 34.85 7.13 4.53
N ASP A 483 35.96 7.85 4.35
CA ASP A 483 36.67 8.02 3.08
C ASP A 483 37.96 7.16 2.97
N THR A 484 38.34 6.47 4.04
CA THR A 484 39.53 5.62 4.09
C THR A 484 39.24 4.28 4.74
N LEU A 485 39.94 3.24 4.27
CA LEU A 485 39.82 1.89 4.81
C LEU A 485 40.28 1.78 6.27
N ASP A 486 41.30 2.55 6.66
CA ASP A 486 41.80 2.52 8.04
C ASP A 486 40.80 3.15 9.02
N ALA A 487 40.16 4.26 8.65
CA ALA A 487 39.05 4.80 9.42
C ALA A 487 37.89 3.79 9.48
N ALA A 488 37.56 3.15 8.35
CA ALA A 488 36.50 2.13 8.31
C ALA A 488 36.75 0.98 9.30
N ARG A 489 38.00 0.48 9.36
CA ARG A 489 38.43 -0.57 10.30
C ARG A 489 38.38 -0.11 11.76
N ASN A 490 38.80 1.13 12.04
CA ASN A 490 38.73 1.70 13.38
C ASN A 490 37.29 1.83 13.86
N VAL A 491 36.40 2.34 13.00
CA VAL A 491 34.96 2.46 13.24
C VAL A 491 34.34 1.08 13.52
N ALA A 492 34.63 0.07 12.69
CA ALA A 492 34.14 -1.29 12.90
C ALA A 492 34.54 -1.82 14.28
N ARG A 493 35.84 -1.74 14.61
CA ARG A 493 36.41 -2.22 15.87
C ARG A 493 35.81 -1.51 17.08
N ILE A 494 35.72 -0.18 17.07
CA ILE A 494 35.23 0.59 18.22
C ILE A 494 33.73 0.34 18.47
N SER A 495 32.92 0.30 17.41
CA SER A 495 31.48 0.07 17.53
C SER A 495 31.19 -1.34 18.02
N MET A 496 31.92 -2.35 17.52
CA MET A 496 31.79 -3.72 18.03
C MET A 496 32.17 -3.83 19.51
N ARG A 497 33.23 -3.13 19.96
CA ARG A 497 33.61 -3.09 21.37
C ARG A 497 32.50 -2.50 22.23
N ILE A 498 31.91 -1.38 21.82
CA ILE A 498 30.83 -0.72 22.55
C ILE A 498 29.60 -1.62 22.67
N PHE A 499 29.18 -2.26 21.59
CA PHE A 499 28.08 -3.23 21.67
C PHE A 499 28.42 -4.42 22.58
N GLY A 500 29.68 -4.87 22.59
CA GLY A 500 30.17 -5.89 23.51
C GLY A 500 30.11 -5.47 24.98
N GLU A 501 30.47 -4.23 25.30
CA GLU A 501 30.34 -3.65 26.64
C GLU A 501 28.87 -3.57 27.12
N GLU A 502 27.93 -3.42 26.18
CA GLU A 502 26.48 -3.48 26.43
C GLU A 502 25.93 -4.92 26.45
N GLY A 503 26.80 -5.94 26.36
CA GLY A 503 26.43 -7.36 26.44
C GLY A 503 25.98 -8.00 25.13
N HIS A 504 26.22 -7.34 23.99
CA HIS A 504 25.82 -7.85 22.67
C HIS A 504 27.01 -8.35 21.87
N LYS A 505 26.93 -9.59 21.36
CA LYS A 505 27.78 -10.01 20.25
C LYS A 505 27.47 -9.14 19.03
N SER A 506 28.46 -8.89 18.19
CA SER A 506 28.27 -8.12 16.97
C SER A 506 29.17 -8.63 15.84
N SER A 507 28.82 -8.28 14.62
CA SER A 507 29.65 -8.50 13.43
C SER A 507 29.73 -7.19 12.66
N ALA A 508 30.85 -6.95 11.98
CA ALA A 508 31.03 -5.77 11.15
C ALA A 508 31.44 -6.16 9.73
N TYR A 509 31.04 -5.33 8.76
CA TYR A 509 31.34 -5.49 7.34
C TYR A 509 31.74 -4.14 6.78
N ILE A 510 32.87 -4.10 6.08
CA ILE A 510 33.30 -2.90 5.37
C ILE A 510 32.88 -3.09 3.92
N CYS A 511 32.11 -2.15 3.40
CA CYS A 511 31.46 -2.29 2.11
C CYS A 511 31.77 -1.12 1.17
N LYS A 512 31.79 -1.43 -0.13
CA LYS A 512 31.78 -0.46 -1.23
C LYS A 512 30.38 -0.36 -1.82
N VAL A 513 30.14 0.70 -2.57
CA VAL A 513 28.93 0.83 -3.39
C VAL A 513 28.96 -0.18 -4.51
N ASP A 514 27.84 -0.84 -4.72
CA ASP A 514 27.63 -1.78 -5.79
C ASP A 514 26.82 -1.15 -6.91
N THR A 515 27.47 -0.71 -7.99
CA THR A 515 26.80 -0.02 -9.09
C THR A 515 26.02 -0.93 -10.04
N THR A 516 26.08 -2.25 -9.84
CA THR A 516 25.49 -3.21 -10.79
C THR A 516 24.14 -3.75 -10.35
N GLY A 517 23.86 -3.88 -9.04
CA GLY A 517 22.58 -4.43 -8.55
C GLY A 517 22.36 -5.91 -8.90
N ALA A 518 21.17 -6.29 -9.33
CA ALA A 518 20.89 -7.67 -9.72
C ALA A 518 21.75 -8.07 -10.94
N ARG A 519 22.38 -9.26 -10.90
CA ARG A 519 23.22 -9.73 -12.01
C ARG A 519 23.14 -11.24 -12.18
N LYS A 520 23.39 -11.68 -13.41
CA LYS A 520 23.66 -13.09 -13.72
C LYS A 520 25.10 -13.40 -13.29
N LEU A 521 25.32 -14.55 -12.64
CA LEU A 521 26.64 -15.06 -12.26
C LEU A 521 27.21 -16.01 -13.32
#